data_AF-A0A950VMX0-F1
#
_entry.id   AF-A0A950VMX0-F1
#
_cell.length_a   1.000
_cell.length_b   1.000
_cell.length_c   1.000
_cell.angle_alpha   90.00
_cell.angle_beta   90.00
_cell.angle_gamma   90.00
#
_symmetry.space_group_name_H-M   'P 1'
#
loop_
_entity.id
_entity.type
_entity.pdbx_description
1 polymer ?
#
loop_
_entity_poly.entity_id
_entity_poly.type
_entity_poly.pdbx_seq_one_letter_code
_entity_poly.pdbx_strand_id
1 'polypeptide(L)'
;EDLKKNRGQDERFGNRERSGQGSAQEGLETADHKLQATYTIAYIAHAPLEPRAAVAEWQDGKLTVWTGTQRPFGVRSDLMTAFGLPENRVRVIVPDTGSGYGGKHTSEAALEAARLAKAAGKPVKLVWTRAEEFTWAYFRPAGVIDVNAGVRKDGIITAWEFDNYNSGSAGLYPPYDFPNQRVASHSSRSPLRQGSYRCLAATANSFARESHLDDLAHAVGMDPLEFRLKNTKDPRMIEVLKAAAKQFGWGQMRPPSGHGFGIAGAYEKGGYIGTCAEVAVDKAGGQVRVIRVVNAFDCGTVLNPDDLKNQIEGATIMGLGGALFEAIRFDGGKILNASFARYRVPRFSDLPILETVLVDRKDQPSAGAGESPIQGGAPAVGNAIFQATGIRLRSLPMVPRGLKA
;
A
#
# COMPACT_ATOMS: atom_id res chain seq x y z
N GLU A 1 -19.27 -5.67 -4.24
CA GLU A 1 -20.68 -5.29 -4.07
C GLU A 1 -20.93 -4.18 -3.06
N ASP A 2 -20.83 -4.40 -1.74
CA ASP A 2 -21.23 -3.38 -0.75
C ASP A 2 -20.52 -2.02 -0.89
N LEU A 3 -19.21 -2.02 -1.15
CA LEU A 3 -18.46 -0.77 -1.36
C LEU A 3 -18.95 0.02 -2.59
N LYS A 4 -19.31 -0.68 -3.69
CA LYS A 4 -19.85 -0.04 -4.89
C LYS A 4 -21.26 0.52 -4.63
N LYS A 5 -22.10 -0.24 -3.92
CA LYS A 5 -23.48 0.18 -3.57
C LYS A 5 -23.50 1.41 -2.66
N ASN A 6 -22.54 1.51 -1.75
CA ASN A 6 -22.44 2.60 -0.78
C ASN A 6 -21.52 3.74 -1.23
N ARG A 7 -21.25 3.88 -2.54
CA ARG A 7 -20.35 4.91 -3.07
C ARG A 7 -20.89 6.33 -2.83
N GLY A 8 -19.99 7.26 -2.52
CA GLY A 8 -20.32 8.67 -2.27
C GLY A 8 -21.04 8.94 -0.94
N GLN A 9 -21.11 7.95 -0.04
CA GLN A 9 -21.81 8.07 1.26
C GLN A 9 -20.88 8.28 2.46
N ASP A 10 -19.57 8.45 2.25
CA ASP A 10 -18.64 8.84 3.32
C ASP A 10 -18.09 10.25 3.06
N GLU A 11 -18.62 11.24 3.78
CA GLU A 11 -18.25 12.66 3.65
C GLU A 11 -16.83 12.96 4.17
N ARG A 12 -16.21 12.05 4.93
CA ARG A 12 -14.85 12.23 5.47
C ARG A 12 -13.78 12.03 4.42
N PHE A 13 -14.09 11.29 3.36
CA PHE A 13 -13.18 11.02 2.24
C PHE A 13 -13.79 11.58 0.96
N GLY A 14 -13.13 12.56 0.33
CA GLY A 14 -13.63 13.18 -0.89
C GLY A 14 -13.58 12.23 -2.09
N ASN A 15 -14.58 12.33 -2.97
CA ASN A 15 -14.50 11.76 -4.31
C ASN A 15 -13.48 12.53 -5.13
N ARG A 16 -12.73 11.83 -5.99
CA ARG A 16 -11.84 12.46 -6.96
C ARG A 16 -12.05 11.80 -8.30
N GLU A 17 -12.30 12.61 -9.33
CA GLU A 17 -12.35 12.15 -10.70
C GLU A 17 -11.45 13.05 -11.54
N ARG A 18 -10.75 12.44 -12.49
CA ARG A 18 -10.04 13.16 -13.54
C ARG A 18 -10.13 12.35 -14.82
N SER A 19 -10.67 12.98 -15.85
CA SER A 19 -10.51 12.54 -17.23
C SER A 19 -9.14 13.01 -17.77
N GLY A 20 -8.50 12.15 -18.57
CA GLY A 20 -7.36 12.50 -19.41
C GLY A 20 -7.80 13.34 -20.61
N GLN A 21 -6.87 13.54 -21.56
CA GLN A 21 -7.08 14.43 -22.70
C GLN A 21 -8.05 13.87 -23.78
N GLY A 22 -8.33 12.56 -23.79
CA GLY A 22 -9.17 11.91 -24.81
C GLY A 22 -10.33 11.07 -24.25
N SER A 23 -11.13 10.47 -25.14
CA SER A 23 -12.30 9.67 -24.82
C SER A 23 -11.93 8.19 -24.64
N ALA A 24 -12.13 7.65 -23.43
CA ALA A 24 -11.87 6.24 -23.16
C ALA A 24 -12.65 5.30 -24.10
N GLN A 25 -13.87 5.70 -24.48
CA GLN A 25 -14.68 4.97 -25.45
C GLN A 25 -14.01 4.89 -26.83
N GLU A 26 -13.55 6.03 -27.37
CA GLU A 26 -12.85 6.08 -28.67
C GLU A 26 -11.54 5.27 -28.62
N GLY A 27 -10.81 5.36 -27.50
CA GLY A 27 -9.62 4.56 -27.28
C GLY A 27 -9.90 3.06 -27.30
N LEU A 28 -11.02 2.61 -26.72
CA LEU A 28 -11.43 1.21 -26.77
C LEU A 28 -11.79 0.78 -28.20
N GLU A 29 -12.48 1.62 -28.98
CA GLU A 29 -12.86 1.30 -30.36
C GLU A 29 -11.64 1.01 -31.26
N THR A 30 -10.50 1.65 -30.99
CA THR A 30 -9.24 1.46 -31.73
C THR A 30 -8.34 0.33 -31.19
N ALA A 31 -8.78 -0.37 -30.13
CA ALA A 31 -8.01 -1.45 -29.51
C ALA A 31 -8.15 -2.78 -30.26
N ASP A 32 -7.05 -3.51 -30.44
CA ASP A 32 -7.07 -4.89 -30.95
C ASP A 32 -7.50 -5.90 -29.86
N HIS A 33 -7.11 -5.62 -28.61
CA HIS A 33 -7.51 -6.40 -27.43
C HIS A 33 -8.11 -5.47 -26.37
N LYS A 34 -9.20 -5.91 -25.75
CA LYS A 34 -9.91 -5.21 -24.68
C LYS A 34 -9.97 -6.13 -23.47
N LEU A 35 -9.48 -5.68 -22.33
CA LEU A 35 -9.53 -6.45 -21.09
C LEU A 35 -10.28 -5.66 -20.03
N GLN A 36 -11.15 -6.35 -19.31
CA GLN A 36 -11.87 -5.81 -18.16
C GLN A 36 -11.65 -6.74 -16.96
N ALA A 37 -11.36 -6.15 -15.80
CA ALA A 37 -11.13 -6.91 -14.59
C ALA A 37 -11.55 -6.12 -13.34
N THR A 38 -11.98 -6.84 -12.31
CA THR A 38 -12.20 -6.31 -10.97
C THR A 38 -11.15 -6.89 -10.02
N TYR A 39 -10.56 -6.03 -9.21
CA TYR A 39 -9.61 -6.35 -8.16
C TYR A 39 -10.20 -6.05 -6.79
N THR A 40 -9.88 -6.85 -5.77
CA THR A 40 -10.40 -6.67 -4.40
C THR A 40 -9.28 -6.63 -3.38
N ILE A 41 -9.36 -5.72 -2.42
CA ILE A 41 -8.34 -5.49 -1.40
C ILE A 41 -8.98 -5.65 -0.03
N ALA A 42 -8.42 -6.53 0.81
CA ALA A 42 -8.90 -6.71 2.18
C ALA A 42 -8.50 -5.55 3.11
N TYR A 43 -9.27 -5.36 4.18
CA TYR A 43 -8.82 -4.59 5.34
C TYR A 43 -7.60 -5.26 5.95
N ILE A 44 -6.60 -4.46 6.35
CA ILE A 44 -5.42 -4.93 7.09
C ILE A 44 -5.11 -3.95 8.23
N ALA A 45 -4.46 -4.43 9.29
CA ALA A 45 -4.00 -3.60 10.40
C ALA A 45 -2.55 -3.19 10.20
N HIS A 46 -2.18 -2.05 10.79
CA HIS A 46 -0.80 -1.54 10.83
C HIS A 46 0.14 -2.44 11.62
N ALA A 47 -0.40 -3.11 12.64
CA ALA A 47 0.32 -4.06 13.48
C ALA A 47 1.67 -3.53 14.06
N PRO A 48 1.80 -2.26 14.53
CA PRO A 48 3.04 -1.81 15.16
C PRO A 48 3.34 -2.67 16.38
N LEU A 49 4.62 -2.98 16.62
CA LEU A 49 5.02 -3.82 17.76
C LEU A 49 4.68 -3.18 19.10
N GLU A 50 4.76 -1.85 19.19
CA GLU A 50 4.26 -1.07 20.33
C GLU A 50 2.76 -0.75 20.13
N PRO A 51 1.86 -1.29 20.98
CA PRO A 51 0.46 -0.83 21.01
C PRO A 51 0.37 0.65 21.37
N ARG A 52 -0.79 1.26 21.14
CA ARG A 52 -1.03 2.62 21.65
C ARG A 52 -0.89 2.69 23.16
N ALA A 53 -0.14 3.69 23.60
CA ALA A 53 0.09 3.98 24.98
C ALA A 53 0.21 5.49 25.19
N ALA A 54 -0.26 5.96 26.34
CA ALA A 54 -0.06 7.33 26.78
C ALA A 54 0.09 7.41 28.30
N VAL A 55 0.86 8.38 28.76
CA VAL A 55 0.86 8.85 30.14
C VAL A 55 0.31 10.26 30.13
N ALA A 56 -0.63 10.57 31.01
CA ALA A 56 -1.16 11.92 31.15
C ALA A 56 -1.11 12.38 32.61
N GLU A 57 -0.87 13.67 32.78
CA GLU A 57 -0.73 14.32 34.07
C GLU A 57 -1.36 15.72 34.04
N TRP A 58 -2.08 16.04 35.11
CA TRP A 58 -2.63 17.37 35.36
C TRP A 58 -1.93 18.01 36.56
N GLN A 59 -1.34 19.20 36.36
CA GLN A 59 -0.72 19.99 37.43
C GLN A 59 -1.08 21.47 37.23
N ASP A 60 -1.61 22.13 38.26
CA ASP A 60 -1.94 23.57 38.25
C ASP A 60 -2.73 24.05 37.01
N GLY A 61 -3.72 23.22 36.60
CA GLY A 61 -4.53 23.48 35.41
C GLY A 61 -3.80 23.34 34.08
N LYS A 62 -2.61 22.72 34.06
CA LYS A 62 -1.86 22.35 32.86
C LYS A 62 -1.94 20.85 32.63
N LEU A 63 -2.00 20.44 31.37
CA LEU A 63 -2.02 19.05 30.93
C LEU A 63 -0.71 18.73 30.21
N THR A 64 0.02 17.72 30.70
CA THR A 64 1.14 17.10 29.97
C THR A 64 0.77 15.69 29.58
N VAL A 65 0.99 15.32 28.31
CA VAL A 65 0.77 13.97 27.79
C VAL A 65 2.01 13.46 27.08
N TRP A 66 2.50 12.29 27.49
CA TRP A 66 3.51 11.51 26.77
C TRP A 66 2.81 10.44 25.94
N THR A 67 3.00 10.43 24.62
CA THR A 67 2.33 9.44 23.76
C THR A 67 3.14 9.19 22.49
N GLY A 68 3.19 7.93 22.05
CA GLY A 68 3.71 7.60 20.72
C GLY A 68 2.75 8.05 19.64
N THR A 69 3.10 9.06 18.85
CA THR A 69 2.25 9.63 17.79
C THR A 69 3.09 10.15 16.63
N GLN A 70 2.55 10.08 15.42
CA GLN A 70 3.17 10.74 14.25
C GLN A 70 2.61 12.14 14.00
N ARG A 71 1.67 12.61 14.84
CA ARG A 71 1.03 13.93 14.73
C ARG A 71 0.97 14.66 16.08
N PRO A 72 2.09 15.00 16.73
CA PRO A 72 2.10 15.63 18.06
C PRO A 72 1.26 16.91 18.14
N PHE A 73 1.33 17.76 17.12
CA PHE A 73 0.52 18.99 17.06
C PHE A 73 -0.98 18.69 16.95
N GLY A 74 -1.36 17.66 16.17
CA GLY A 74 -2.75 17.22 16.06
C GLY A 74 -3.27 16.69 17.40
N VAL A 75 -2.48 15.88 18.11
CA VAL A 75 -2.82 15.44 19.46
C VAL A 75 -2.99 16.63 20.41
N ARG A 76 -2.11 17.62 20.35
CA ARG A 76 -2.23 18.84 21.18
C ARG A 76 -3.55 19.57 20.89
N SER A 77 -3.89 19.77 19.62
CA SER A 77 -5.17 20.39 19.22
C SER A 77 -6.38 19.60 19.73
N ASP A 78 -6.38 18.27 19.59
CA ASP A 78 -7.48 17.42 20.05
C ASP A 78 -7.65 17.50 21.57
N LEU A 79 -6.55 17.53 22.34
CA LEU A 79 -6.57 17.70 23.79
C LEU A 79 -7.09 19.10 24.18
N MET A 80 -6.66 20.16 23.49
CA MET A 80 -7.15 21.52 23.72
C MET A 80 -8.67 21.59 23.54
N THR A 81 -9.18 21.05 22.43
CA THR A 81 -10.62 21.00 22.15
C THR A 81 -11.37 20.16 23.18
N ALA A 82 -10.85 18.98 23.53
CA ALA A 82 -11.53 18.07 24.45
C ALA A 82 -11.65 18.60 25.89
N PHE A 83 -10.73 19.48 26.31
CA PHE A 83 -10.69 19.99 27.68
C PHE A 83 -10.89 21.51 27.80
N GLY A 84 -11.15 22.22 26.70
CA GLY A 84 -11.33 23.67 26.70
C GLY A 84 -10.08 24.42 27.16
N LEU A 85 -8.89 23.92 26.81
CA LEU A 85 -7.62 24.50 27.26
C LEU A 85 -6.99 25.38 26.17
N PRO A 86 -6.39 26.52 26.53
CA PRO A 86 -5.53 27.27 25.60
C PRO A 86 -4.23 26.51 25.34
N GLU A 87 -3.58 26.82 24.22
CA GLU A 87 -2.37 26.13 23.75
C GLU A 87 -1.23 26.11 24.79
N ASN A 88 -1.04 27.22 25.52
CA ASN A 88 0.00 27.34 26.55
C ASN A 88 -0.28 26.50 27.82
N ARG A 89 -1.41 25.78 27.88
CA ARG A 89 -1.76 24.86 28.97
C ARG A 89 -1.69 23.38 28.57
N VAL A 90 -1.32 23.06 27.32
CA VAL A 90 -1.21 21.67 26.84
C VAL A 90 0.17 21.40 26.29
N ARG A 91 0.85 20.39 26.84
CA ARG A 91 2.14 19.90 26.35
C ARG A 91 2.01 18.45 25.91
N VAL A 92 2.42 18.17 24.67
CA VAL A 92 2.56 16.79 24.16
C VAL A 92 4.05 16.49 24.01
N ILE A 93 4.48 15.36 24.55
CA ILE A 93 5.85 14.84 24.47
C ILE A 93 5.80 13.51 23.72
N VAL A 94 6.60 13.38 22.67
CA VAL A 94 6.72 12.13 21.91
C VAL A 94 7.99 11.43 22.35
N PRO A 95 7.92 10.36 23.16
CA PRO A 95 9.09 9.54 23.45
C PRO A 95 9.47 8.71 22.22
N ASP A 96 10.59 7.98 22.31
CA ASP A 96 10.88 6.91 21.37
C ASP A 96 9.66 5.97 21.28
N THR A 97 9.17 5.74 20.07
CA THR A 97 7.92 5.03 19.82
C THR A 97 8.14 3.94 18.78
N GLY A 98 7.52 2.77 19.00
CA GLY A 98 7.64 1.58 18.18
C GLY A 98 6.82 1.65 16.89
N SER A 99 7.00 2.73 16.13
CA SER A 99 6.33 3.04 14.87
C SER A 99 4.81 3.23 14.98
N GLY A 100 4.19 3.56 13.83
CA GLY A 100 2.75 3.62 13.63
C GLY A 100 2.33 3.25 12.21
N TYR A 101 3.20 3.36 11.20
CA TYR A 101 2.92 3.03 9.80
C TYR A 101 1.70 3.74 9.20
N GLY A 102 1.42 4.95 9.67
CA GLY A 102 0.21 5.73 9.34
C GLY A 102 -0.97 5.43 10.26
N GLY A 103 -0.82 4.47 11.16
CA GLY A 103 -1.83 4.01 12.12
C GLY A 103 -1.88 4.79 13.41
N LYS A 104 -0.89 5.62 13.78
CA LYS A 104 -0.89 6.45 15.00
C LYS A 104 -1.03 7.95 14.69
N HIS A 105 -2.02 8.30 13.86
CA HIS A 105 -2.36 9.69 13.52
C HIS A 105 -3.48 10.28 14.39
N THR A 106 -4.08 9.47 15.23
CA THR A 106 -5.24 9.80 16.06
C THR A 106 -4.86 9.82 17.55
N SER A 107 -5.71 10.45 18.35
CA SER A 107 -5.38 10.87 19.72
C SER A 107 -6.03 10.00 20.81
N GLU A 108 -6.49 8.79 20.50
CA GLU A 108 -7.34 8.00 21.42
C GLU A 108 -6.69 7.77 22.77
N ALA A 109 -5.52 7.12 22.79
CA ALA A 109 -4.83 6.81 24.05
C ALA A 109 -4.47 8.08 24.84
N ALA A 110 -4.11 9.16 24.15
CA ALA A 110 -3.82 10.45 24.76
C ALA A 110 -5.07 11.06 25.44
N LEU A 111 -6.22 11.05 24.75
CA LEU A 111 -7.49 11.55 25.26
C LEU A 111 -8.01 10.70 26.42
N GLU A 112 -7.91 9.37 26.31
CA GLU A 112 -8.31 8.42 27.36
C GLU A 112 -7.46 8.61 28.62
N ALA A 113 -6.13 8.62 28.48
CA ALA A 113 -5.22 8.85 29.59
C ALA A 113 -5.48 10.21 30.27
N ALA A 114 -5.68 11.27 29.48
CA ALA A 114 -5.94 12.61 30.02
C ALA A 114 -7.28 12.68 30.79
N ARG A 115 -8.33 12.02 30.30
CA ARG A 115 -9.63 11.93 31.00
C ARG A 115 -9.48 11.19 32.33
N LEU A 116 -8.80 10.05 32.32
CA LEU A 116 -8.58 9.23 33.51
C LEU A 116 -7.70 9.95 34.53
N ALA A 117 -6.61 10.59 34.10
CA ALA A 117 -5.74 11.37 34.97
C ALA A 117 -6.49 12.53 35.64
N LYS A 118 -7.38 13.20 34.90
CA LYS A 118 -8.22 14.29 35.45
C LYS A 118 -9.17 13.77 36.53
N ALA A 119 -9.84 12.65 36.26
CA ALA A 119 -10.78 12.05 37.19
C ALA A 119 -10.09 11.48 38.45
N ALA A 120 -8.90 10.89 38.28
CA ALA A 120 -8.14 10.29 39.38
C ALA A 120 -7.39 11.32 40.24
N GLY A 121 -7.18 12.54 39.74
CA GLY A 121 -6.33 13.56 40.38
C GLY A 121 -4.86 13.13 40.50
N LYS A 122 -4.42 12.16 39.68
CA LYS A 122 -3.08 11.56 39.70
C LYS A 122 -2.64 11.27 38.26
N PRO A 123 -1.32 11.18 37.99
CA PRO A 123 -0.84 10.71 36.70
C PRO A 123 -1.40 9.33 36.35
N VAL A 124 -1.83 9.13 35.10
CA VAL A 124 -2.34 7.84 34.62
C VAL A 124 -1.54 7.40 33.40
N LYS A 125 -1.05 6.16 33.45
CA LYS A 125 -0.54 5.42 32.29
C LYS A 125 -1.64 4.53 31.75
N LEU A 126 -1.96 4.69 30.47
CA LEU A 126 -2.88 3.85 29.72
C LEU A 126 -2.11 3.15 28.60
N VAL A 127 -2.33 1.85 28.46
CA VAL A 127 -1.75 1.02 27.40
C VAL A 127 -2.84 0.13 26.87
N TRP A 128 -3.11 0.20 25.57
CA TRP A 128 -4.00 -0.74 24.92
C TRP A 128 -3.37 -2.12 24.90
N THR A 129 -4.16 -3.13 25.20
CA THR A 129 -3.81 -4.52 24.90
C THR A 129 -3.69 -4.69 23.38
N ARG A 130 -3.01 -5.76 22.94
CA ARG A 130 -2.94 -6.09 21.51
C ARG A 130 -4.34 -6.30 20.90
N ALA A 131 -5.26 -6.89 21.66
CA ALA A 131 -6.63 -7.10 21.20
C ALA A 131 -7.38 -5.78 21.01
N GLU A 132 -7.20 -4.82 21.92
CA GLU A 132 -7.76 -3.47 21.79
C GLU A 132 -7.15 -2.72 20.60
N GLU A 133 -5.84 -2.84 20.35
CA GLU A 133 -5.20 -2.26 19.16
C GLU A 133 -5.83 -2.79 17.88
N PHE A 134 -6.08 -4.10 17.76
CA PHE A 134 -6.75 -4.67 16.60
C PHE A 134 -8.24 -4.37 16.52
N THR A 135 -8.87 -3.90 17.59
CA THR A 135 -10.33 -3.70 17.64
C THR A 135 -10.70 -2.23 17.45
N TRP A 136 -9.96 -1.32 18.08
CA TRP A 136 -10.32 0.09 18.19
C TRP A 136 -9.46 1.01 17.31
N ALA A 137 -8.25 0.59 16.95
CA ALA A 137 -7.48 1.30 15.92
C ALA A 137 -8.20 1.18 14.57
N TYR A 138 -8.02 2.18 13.72
CA TYR A 138 -8.52 2.10 12.36
C TYR A 138 -7.63 1.20 11.49
N PHE A 139 -8.19 0.68 10.40
CA PHE A 139 -7.49 -0.20 9.47
C PHE A 139 -7.06 0.51 8.19
N ARG A 140 -6.16 -0.10 7.42
CA ARG A 140 -6.06 0.20 5.99
C ARG A 140 -7.43 -0.11 5.36
N PRO A 141 -8.01 0.81 4.58
CA PRO A 141 -9.25 0.56 3.87
C PRO A 141 -9.20 -0.70 3.01
N ALA A 142 -10.32 -1.42 2.96
CA ALA A 142 -10.59 -2.34 1.85
C ALA A 142 -10.85 -1.55 0.56
N GLY A 143 -10.78 -2.23 -0.58
CA GLY A 143 -11.03 -1.60 -1.87
C GLY A 143 -11.62 -2.57 -2.88
N VAL A 144 -12.40 -2.03 -3.80
CA VAL A 144 -12.73 -2.70 -5.07
C VAL A 144 -12.23 -1.79 -6.18
N ILE A 145 -11.51 -2.34 -7.14
CA ILE A 145 -10.94 -1.57 -8.24
C ILE A 145 -11.37 -2.20 -9.54
N ASP A 146 -12.09 -1.47 -10.37
CA ASP A 146 -12.42 -1.90 -11.73
C ASP A 146 -11.44 -1.28 -12.70
N VAL A 147 -10.94 -2.09 -13.63
CA VAL A 147 -10.07 -1.65 -14.72
C VAL A 147 -10.67 -2.12 -16.04
N ASN A 148 -10.79 -1.21 -17.00
CA ASN A 148 -11.16 -1.52 -18.38
C ASN A 148 -10.15 -0.83 -19.30
N ALA A 149 -9.43 -1.61 -20.11
CA ALA A 149 -8.35 -1.09 -20.93
C ALA A 149 -8.32 -1.70 -22.32
N GLY A 150 -7.82 -0.91 -23.27
CA GLY A 150 -7.61 -1.29 -24.65
C GLY A 150 -6.13 -1.24 -25.03
N VAL A 151 -5.67 -2.20 -25.81
CA VAL A 151 -4.30 -2.27 -26.33
C VAL A 151 -4.29 -2.71 -27.79
N ARG A 152 -3.37 -2.15 -28.58
CA ARG A 152 -3.10 -2.60 -29.95
C ARG A 152 -2.12 -3.76 -29.97
N LYS A 153 -2.08 -4.53 -31.07
CA LYS A 153 -1.11 -5.62 -31.29
C LYS A 153 0.35 -5.15 -31.22
N ASP A 154 0.60 -3.88 -31.51
CA ASP A 154 1.92 -3.27 -31.35
C ASP A 154 2.29 -3.01 -29.88
N GLY A 155 1.41 -3.29 -28.91
CA GLY A 155 1.65 -3.10 -27.48
C GLY A 155 1.41 -1.67 -26.97
N ILE A 156 0.86 -0.77 -27.78
CA ILE A 156 0.46 0.57 -27.31
C ILE A 156 -0.94 0.53 -26.69
N ILE A 157 -1.05 1.07 -25.48
CA ILE A 157 -2.34 1.23 -24.79
C ILE A 157 -3.13 2.35 -25.44
N THR A 158 -4.37 2.07 -25.81
CA THR A 158 -5.27 3.02 -26.45
C THR A 158 -6.30 3.60 -25.49
N ALA A 159 -6.71 2.85 -24.47
CA ALA A 159 -7.67 3.31 -23.46
C ALA A 159 -7.34 2.77 -22.08
N TRP A 160 -7.65 3.58 -21.06
CA TRP A 160 -7.50 3.23 -19.65
C TRP A 160 -8.61 3.83 -18.78
N GLU A 161 -9.54 2.99 -18.35
CA GLU A 161 -10.53 3.33 -17.33
C GLU A 161 -10.20 2.63 -16.02
N PHE A 162 -10.25 3.37 -14.91
CA PHE A 162 -9.86 2.86 -13.60
C PHE A 162 -10.70 3.51 -12.49
N ASP A 163 -11.51 2.70 -11.83
CA ASP A 163 -12.38 3.12 -10.75
C ASP A 163 -11.97 2.46 -9.44
N ASN A 164 -11.45 3.25 -8.50
CA ASN A 164 -11.23 2.82 -7.13
C ASN A 164 -12.46 3.11 -6.28
N TYR A 165 -13.02 2.09 -5.64
CA TYR A 165 -14.05 2.21 -4.63
C TYR A 165 -13.44 2.00 -3.24
N ASN A 166 -13.69 2.95 -2.34
CA ASN A 166 -13.32 3.03 -0.93
C ASN A 166 -11.85 3.30 -0.59
N SER A 167 -10.89 2.61 -1.21
CA SER A 167 -9.52 2.60 -0.66
C SER A 167 -8.76 3.92 -0.82
N GLY A 168 -9.13 4.73 -1.82
CA GLY A 168 -8.73 6.13 -1.94
C GLY A 168 -7.94 6.47 -3.22
N SER A 169 -7.51 7.73 -3.30
CA SER A 169 -6.96 8.32 -4.53
C SER A 169 -5.44 8.39 -4.60
N ALA A 170 -4.71 7.98 -3.56
CA ALA A 170 -3.24 7.94 -3.63
C ALA A 170 -2.82 6.90 -4.67
N GLY A 171 -1.87 7.23 -5.52
CA GLY A 171 -1.40 6.39 -6.63
C GLY A 171 -2.47 6.19 -7.68
N LEU A 172 -3.51 7.02 -7.76
CA LEU A 172 -4.58 6.82 -8.74
C LEU A 172 -4.05 7.04 -10.17
N TYR A 173 -3.16 8.00 -10.36
CA TYR A 173 -2.57 8.32 -11.66
C TYR A 173 -1.46 7.32 -12.02
N PRO A 174 -1.46 6.78 -13.25
CA PRO A 174 -0.44 5.87 -13.73
C PRO A 174 0.87 6.61 -14.05
N PRO A 175 2.04 5.99 -13.84
CA PRO A 175 3.33 6.50 -14.31
C PRO A 175 3.59 6.14 -15.80
N TYR A 176 2.54 6.05 -16.59
CA TYR A 176 2.55 5.62 -18.00
C TYR A 176 1.69 6.56 -18.84
N ASP A 177 1.99 6.64 -20.13
CA ASP A 177 1.33 7.51 -21.07
C ASP A 177 0.10 6.82 -21.67
N PHE A 178 -1.08 7.14 -21.14
CA PHE A 178 -2.36 6.65 -21.69
C PHE A 178 -3.08 7.80 -22.42
N PRO A 179 -3.27 7.72 -23.75
CA PRO A 179 -3.85 8.82 -24.52
C PRO A 179 -5.32 9.08 -24.18
N ASN A 180 -6.09 8.01 -23.95
CA ASN A 180 -7.49 8.09 -23.56
C ASN A 180 -7.65 7.49 -22.17
N GLN A 181 -7.95 8.32 -21.17
CA GLN A 181 -7.92 7.91 -19.78
C GLN A 181 -9.12 8.44 -18.99
N ARG A 182 -9.69 7.61 -18.12
CA ARG A 182 -10.58 8.05 -17.04
C ARG A 182 -10.16 7.38 -15.73
N VAL A 183 -9.83 8.18 -14.73
CA VAL A 183 -9.50 7.66 -13.39
C VAL A 183 -10.40 8.29 -12.35
N ALA A 184 -10.97 7.46 -11.48
CA ALA A 184 -11.84 7.93 -10.41
C ALA A 184 -11.60 7.17 -9.10
N SER A 185 -11.79 7.88 -7.99
CA SER A 185 -11.83 7.36 -6.64
C SER A 185 -13.16 7.77 -6.02
N HIS A 186 -13.91 6.77 -5.55
CA HIS A 186 -15.21 6.89 -4.94
C HIS A 186 -15.12 6.51 -3.48
N SER A 187 -15.45 7.42 -2.56
CA SER A 187 -15.54 7.06 -1.14
C SER A 187 -16.68 6.08 -0.92
N SER A 188 -16.61 5.26 0.13
CA SER A 188 -17.69 4.34 0.47
C SER A 188 -17.91 4.31 1.98
N ARG A 189 -19.16 4.13 2.41
CA ARG A 189 -19.45 3.91 3.83
C ARG A 189 -18.90 2.55 4.25
N SER A 190 -17.76 2.56 4.93
CA SER A 190 -17.09 1.35 5.42
C SER A 190 -17.71 0.85 6.73
N PRO A 191 -17.92 -0.48 6.90
CA PRO A 191 -18.38 -1.07 8.16
C PRO A 191 -17.31 -1.02 9.25
N LEU A 192 -16.04 -0.90 8.88
CA LEU A 192 -14.92 -0.79 9.83
C LEU A 192 -14.32 0.61 9.79
N ARG A 193 -13.81 1.06 10.95
CA ARG A 193 -13.04 2.29 11.05
C ARG A 193 -11.77 2.16 10.22
N GLN A 194 -11.50 3.12 9.34
CA GLN A 194 -10.41 3.06 8.37
C GLN A 194 -9.67 4.40 8.27
N GLY A 195 -8.41 4.37 7.84
CA GLY A 195 -7.56 5.55 7.76
C GLY A 195 -6.22 5.28 7.09
N SER A 196 -5.24 6.16 7.32
CA SER A 196 -3.94 6.09 6.65
C SER A 196 -3.23 4.77 6.94
N TYR A 197 -2.62 4.16 5.93
CA TYR A 197 -1.63 3.09 6.06
C TYR A 197 -0.40 3.51 5.25
N ARG A 198 0.73 2.81 5.37
CA ARG A 198 1.94 3.12 4.59
C ARG A 198 1.62 3.18 3.09
N CYS A 199 1.87 4.35 2.48
CA CYS A 199 1.57 4.66 1.09
C CYS A 199 0.06 4.69 0.72
N LEU A 200 -0.82 4.83 1.72
CA LEU A 200 -2.26 5.05 1.55
C LEU A 200 -2.88 4.04 0.54
N ALA A 201 -3.70 4.52 -0.39
CA ALA A 201 -4.32 3.74 -1.46
C ALA A 201 -3.36 3.30 -2.58
N ALA A 202 -2.14 3.86 -2.63
CA ALA A 202 -1.25 3.66 -3.77
C ALA A 202 -0.79 2.20 -3.88
N THR A 203 -0.70 1.47 -2.76
CA THR A 203 -0.47 0.01 -2.76
C THR A 203 -1.56 -0.78 -3.48
N ALA A 204 -2.82 -0.47 -3.17
CA ALA A 204 -3.99 -1.07 -3.81
C ALA A 204 -4.07 -0.72 -5.30
N ASN A 205 -3.87 0.56 -5.61
CA ASN A 205 -3.93 1.06 -6.99
C ASN A 205 -2.82 0.50 -7.86
N SER A 206 -1.59 0.44 -7.35
CA SER A 206 -0.45 -0.14 -8.06
C SER A 206 -0.61 -1.64 -8.25
N PHE A 207 -1.16 -2.39 -7.29
CA PHE A 207 -1.47 -3.81 -7.49
C PHE A 207 -2.43 -4.04 -8.68
N ALA A 208 -3.57 -3.35 -8.71
CA ALA A 208 -4.56 -3.50 -9.78
C ALA A 208 -4.00 -3.06 -11.14
N ARG A 209 -3.35 -1.89 -11.20
CA ARG A 209 -2.78 -1.35 -12.43
C ARG A 209 -1.69 -2.24 -12.99
N GLU A 210 -0.69 -2.59 -12.19
CA GLU A 210 0.48 -3.34 -12.69
C GLU A 210 0.15 -4.80 -13.02
N SER A 211 -0.84 -5.39 -12.34
CA SER A 211 -1.36 -6.72 -12.72
C SER A 211 -2.12 -6.66 -14.05
N HIS A 212 -2.88 -5.58 -14.28
CA HIS A 212 -3.63 -5.41 -15.52
C HIS A 212 -2.73 -5.07 -16.71
N LEU A 213 -1.68 -4.25 -16.50
CA LEU A 213 -0.65 -4.01 -17.51
C LEU A 213 0.06 -5.31 -17.90
N ASP A 214 0.30 -6.19 -16.95
CA ASP A 214 0.87 -7.51 -17.21
C ASP A 214 -0.10 -8.39 -18.03
N ASP A 215 -1.41 -8.38 -17.72
CA ASP A 215 -2.43 -9.05 -18.55
C ASP A 215 -2.45 -8.52 -19.99
N LEU A 216 -2.35 -7.21 -20.19
CA LEU A 216 -2.30 -6.59 -21.52
C LEU A 216 -1.03 -6.99 -22.29
N ALA A 217 0.13 -7.00 -21.63
CA ALA A 217 1.39 -7.43 -22.23
C ALA A 217 1.29 -8.88 -22.75
N HIS A 218 0.73 -9.79 -21.94
CA HIS A 218 0.52 -11.18 -22.34
C HIS A 218 -0.51 -11.33 -23.46
N ALA A 219 -1.58 -10.54 -23.46
CA ALA A 219 -2.61 -10.59 -24.51
C ALA A 219 -2.05 -10.27 -25.91
N VAL A 220 -0.98 -9.47 -25.99
CA VAL A 220 -0.29 -9.14 -27.25
C VAL A 220 1.03 -9.87 -27.43
N GLY A 221 1.39 -10.79 -26.52
CA GLY A 221 2.62 -11.58 -26.58
C GLY A 221 3.91 -10.77 -26.41
N MET A 222 3.86 -9.63 -25.71
CA MET A 222 5.01 -8.76 -25.47
C MET A 222 5.64 -9.03 -24.10
N ASP A 223 6.97 -8.92 -24.01
CA ASP A 223 7.68 -8.99 -22.73
C ASP A 223 7.16 -7.91 -21.75
N PRO A 224 6.87 -8.26 -20.48
CA PRO A 224 6.30 -7.31 -19.52
C PRO A 224 7.16 -6.08 -19.22
N LEU A 225 8.50 -6.16 -19.32
CA LEU A 225 9.38 -5.00 -19.17
C LEU A 225 9.32 -4.14 -20.43
N GLU A 226 9.45 -4.75 -21.61
CA GLU A 226 9.33 -4.04 -22.89
C GLU A 226 8.00 -3.29 -23.00
N PHE A 227 6.89 -3.94 -22.63
CA PHE A 227 5.56 -3.35 -22.65
C PHE A 227 5.46 -2.07 -21.80
N ARG A 228 6.04 -2.09 -20.59
CA ARG A 228 6.08 -0.92 -19.69
C ARG A 228 6.92 0.20 -20.28
N LEU A 229 8.11 -0.12 -20.78
CA LEU A 229 9.02 0.86 -21.38
C LEU A 229 8.42 1.49 -22.65
N LYS A 230 7.62 0.73 -23.40
CA LYS A 230 6.94 1.21 -24.60
C LYS A 230 5.82 2.21 -24.30
N ASN A 231 5.21 2.12 -23.11
CA ASN A 231 4.09 2.94 -22.69
C ASN A 231 4.47 4.02 -21.66
N THR A 232 5.76 4.38 -21.51
CA THR A 232 6.14 5.54 -20.68
C THR A 232 7.29 6.33 -21.29
N LYS A 233 7.19 7.66 -21.22
CA LYS A 233 8.23 8.62 -21.56
C LYS A 233 8.91 9.18 -20.31
N ASP A 234 8.47 8.80 -19.10
CA ASP A 234 9.07 9.27 -17.86
C ASP A 234 10.47 8.66 -17.69
N PRO A 235 11.55 9.47 -17.77
CA PRO A 235 12.91 8.96 -17.72
C PRO A 235 13.23 8.31 -16.36
N ARG A 236 12.61 8.78 -15.27
CA ARG A 236 12.83 8.23 -13.93
C ARG A 236 12.20 6.85 -13.79
N MET A 237 10.97 6.70 -14.32
CA MET A 237 10.30 5.39 -14.36
C MET A 237 11.07 4.39 -15.23
N ILE A 238 11.51 4.82 -16.41
CA ILE A 238 12.33 4.00 -17.32
C ILE A 238 13.61 3.52 -16.62
N GLU A 239 14.29 4.42 -15.90
CA GLU A 239 15.55 4.11 -15.23
C GLU A 239 15.37 3.11 -14.10
N VAL A 240 14.38 3.28 -13.21
CA VAL A 240 14.16 2.31 -12.12
C VAL A 240 13.72 0.94 -12.64
N LEU A 241 12.88 0.87 -13.68
CA LEU A 241 12.51 -0.42 -14.30
C LEU A 241 13.73 -1.13 -14.88
N LYS A 242 14.57 -0.41 -15.63
CA LYS A 242 15.82 -0.97 -16.20
C LYS A 242 16.82 -1.36 -15.13
N ALA A 243 16.98 -0.56 -14.08
CA ALA A 243 17.90 -0.85 -12.98
C ALA A 243 17.49 -2.11 -12.21
N ALA A 244 16.20 -2.26 -11.90
CA ALA A 244 15.67 -3.47 -11.25
C ALA A 244 15.85 -4.70 -12.16
N ALA A 245 15.49 -4.58 -13.44
CA ALA A 245 15.63 -5.66 -14.42
C ALA A 245 17.10 -6.10 -14.60
N LYS A 246 18.02 -5.15 -14.69
CA LYS A 246 19.47 -5.41 -14.80
C LYS A 246 19.99 -6.16 -13.57
N GLN A 247 19.69 -5.67 -12.36
CA GLN A 247 20.12 -6.33 -11.13
C GLN A 247 19.47 -7.72 -10.97
N PHE A 248 18.23 -7.88 -11.42
CA PHE A 248 17.54 -9.15 -11.36
C PHE A 248 18.06 -10.18 -12.38
N GLY A 249 18.67 -9.74 -13.49
CA GLY A 249 19.03 -10.61 -14.62
C GLY A 249 17.86 -10.89 -15.57
N TRP A 250 16.89 -9.97 -15.68
CA TRP A 250 15.72 -10.10 -16.55
C TRP A 250 16.15 -10.31 -18.01
N GLY A 251 15.51 -11.27 -18.70
CA GLY A 251 15.86 -11.65 -20.08
C GLY A 251 17.15 -12.47 -20.24
N GLN A 252 18.01 -12.51 -19.23
CA GLN A 252 19.22 -13.33 -19.21
C GLN A 252 18.99 -14.66 -18.49
N MET A 253 18.16 -14.64 -17.45
CA MET A 253 17.75 -15.81 -16.69
C MET A 253 16.37 -16.31 -17.13
N ARG A 254 16.15 -17.61 -16.97
CA ARG A 254 14.82 -18.22 -17.03
C ARG A 254 14.43 -18.75 -15.66
N PRO A 255 13.14 -18.66 -15.26
CA PRO A 255 12.72 -19.22 -13.99
C PRO A 255 12.92 -20.74 -13.98
N PRO A 256 13.38 -21.32 -12.87
CA PRO A 256 13.37 -22.77 -12.67
C PRO A 256 11.97 -23.37 -12.84
N SER A 257 11.89 -24.69 -13.03
CA SER A 257 10.60 -25.38 -13.06
C SER A 257 9.81 -25.12 -11.77
N GLY A 258 8.53 -24.75 -11.90
CA GLY A 258 7.66 -24.39 -10.77
C GLY A 258 7.90 -22.99 -10.21
N HIS A 259 8.83 -22.22 -10.78
CA HIS A 259 9.05 -20.81 -10.42
C HIS A 259 8.43 -19.89 -11.47
N GLY A 260 8.29 -18.62 -11.09
CA GLY A 260 8.01 -17.56 -12.05
C GLY A 260 8.63 -16.24 -11.68
N PHE A 261 8.80 -15.40 -12.70
CA PHE A 261 9.35 -14.05 -12.58
C PHE A 261 8.28 -13.01 -12.91
N GLY A 262 8.26 -11.93 -12.16
CA GLY A 262 7.34 -10.82 -12.38
C GLY A 262 8.03 -9.48 -12.18
N ILE A 263 7.57 -8.48 -12.92
CA ILE A 263 8.07 -7.10 -12.84
C ILE A 263 6.91 -6.13 -12.66
N ALA A 264 7.14 -5.03 -11.93
CA ALA A 264 6.20 -3.95 -11.74
C ALA A 264 6.91 -2.59 -11.56
N GLY A 265 6.22 -1.52 -11.95
CA GLY A 265 6.63 -0.13 -11.70
C GLY A 265 5.60 0.63 -10.86
N ALA A 266 6.04 1.57 -10.02
CA ALA A 266 5.13 2.44 -9.29
C ALA A 266 5.74 3.82 -8.98
N TYR A 267 4.86 4.81 -8.82
CA TYR A 267 5.21 6.17 -8.46
C TYR A 267 4.22 6.72 -7.44
N GLU A 268 4.73 7.31 -6.37
CA GLU A 268 3.93 8.11 -5.42
C GLU A 268 4.85 9.06 -4.65
N LYS A 269 4.35 10.25 -4.27
CA LYS A 269 5.06 11.22 -3.42
C LYS A 269 6.50 11.55 -3.86
N GLY A 270 6.77 11.60 -5.16
CA GLY A 270 8.09 11.91 -5.71
C GLY A 270 9.08 10.73 -5.75
N GLY A 271 8.67 9.56 -5.25
CA GLY A 271 9.45 8.33 -5.27
C GLY A 271 9.02 7.38 -6.38
N TYR A 272 9.99 6.90 -7.16
CA TYR A 272 9.82 5.95 -8.25
C TYR A 272 10.43 4.60 -7.86
N ILE A 273 9.72 3.51 -8.14
CA ILE A 273 10.21 2.16 -7.88
C ILE A 273 10.00 1.25 -9.08
N GLY A 274 11.04 0.49 -9.42
CA GLY A 274 10.96 -0.71 -10.24
C GLY A 274 11.21 -1.93 -9.35
N THR A 275 10.37 -2.95 -9.46
CA THR A 275 10.48 -4.17 -8.65
C THR A 275 10.42 -5.39 -9.53
N CYS A 276 11.39 -6.30 -9.36
CA CYS A 276 11.35 -7.66 -9.90
C CYS A 276 11.19 -8.66 -8.75
N ALA A 277 10.41 -9.72 -8.95
CA ALA A 277 10.20 -10.77 -7.98
C ALA A 277 10.34 -12.15 -8.62
N GLU A 278 10.92 -13.08 -7.86
CA GLU A 278 10.91 -14.52 -8.13
C GLU A 278 10.03 -15.21 -7.08
N VAL A 279 9.15 -16.09 -7.55
CA VAL A 279 8.32 -16.93 -6.69
C VAL A 279 8.49 -18.39 -7.06
N ALA A 280 8.39 -19.27 -6.07
CA ALA A 280 8.20 -20.70 -6.25
C ALA A 280 6.74 -21.03 -5.90
N VAL A 281 6.07 -21.80 -6.76
CA VAL A 281 4.68 -22.21 -6.57
C VAL A 281 4.58 -23.73 -6.54
N ASP A 282 4.08 -24.25 -5.43
CA ASP A 282 3.61 -25.63 -5.35
C ASP A 282 2.18 -25.70 -5.91
N LYS A 283 2.04 -26.17 -7.15
CA LYS A 283 0.73 -26.29 -7.81
C LYS A 283 -0.19 -27.30 -7.13
N ALA A 284 0.35 -28.33 -6.48
CA ALA A 284 -0.45 -29.36 -5.82
C ALA A 284 -0.96 -28.88 -4.45
N GLY A 285 -0.10 -28.21 -3.67
CA GLY A 285 -0.43 -27.69 -2.35
C GLY A 285 -1.01 -26.27 -2.32
N GLY A 286 -0.95 -25.54 -3.44
CA GLY A 286 -1.37 -24.13 -3.53
C GLY A 286 -0.49 -23.17 -2.72
N GLN A 287 0.73 -23.59 -2.36
CA GLN A 287 1.66 -22.78 -1.57
C GLN A 287 2.50 -21.89 -2.49
N VAL A 288 2.73 -20.66 -2.06
CA VAL A 288 3.59 -19.68 -2.74
C VAL A 288 4.69 -19.27 -1.79
N ARG A 289 5.94 -19.34 -2.26
CA ARG A 289 7.10 -18.80 -1.57
C ARG A 289 7.74 -17.72 -2.43
N VAL A 290 7.94 -16.53 -1.86
CA VAL A 290 8.75 -15.50 -2.51
C VAL A 290 10.22 -15.85 -2.27
N ILE A 291 10.97 -16.02 -3.34
CA ILE A 291 12.37 -16.45 -3.29
C ILE A 291 13.29 -15.24 -3.27
N ARG A 292 13.01 -14.26 -4.13
CA ARG A 292 13.86 -13.09 -4.32
C ARG A 292 13.03 -11.87 -4.72
N VAL A 293 13.38 -10.71 -4.21
CA VAL A 293 12.82 -9.42 -4.62
C VAL A 293 13.96 -8.42 -4.81
N VAL A 294 13.98 -7.81 -5.98
CA VAL A 294 14.94 -6.76 -6.35
C VAL A 294 14.17 -5.47 -6.52
N ASN A 295 14.54 -4.44 -5.77
CA ASN A 295 13.98 -3.10 -5.90
C ASN A 295 15.03 -2.14 -6.41
N ALA A 296 14.71 -1.36 -7.44
CA ALA A 296 15.43 -0.15 -7.77
C ALA A 296 14.57 1.06 -7.38
N PHE A 297 15.13 1.96 -6.57
CA PHE A 297 14.39 3.07 -5.99
C PHE A 297 15.08 4.40 -6.25
N ASP A 298 14.27 5.37 -6.64
CA ASP A 298 14.67 6.75 -6.91
C ASP A 298 13.79 7.69 -6.08
N CYS A 299 14.42 8.45 -5.19
CA CYS A 299 13.78 9.51 -4.40
C CYS A 299 14.57 10.83 -4.49
N GLY A 300 15.16 11.13 -5.65
CA GLY A 300 16.06 12.27 -5.80
C GLY A 300 17.42 12.02 -5.14
N THR A 301 18.05 13.05 -4.58
CA THR A 301 19.32 12.88 -3.84
C THR A 301 19.13 11.95 -2.64
N VAL A 302 19.99 10.94 -2.52
CA VAL A 302 20.06 10.07 -1.34
C VAL A 302 20.87 10.74 -0.23
N LEU A 303 20.21 11.02 0.90
CA LEU A 303 20.83 11.68 2.05
C LEU A 303 21.60 10.70 2.95
N ASN A 304 20.99 9.55 3.24
CA ASN A 304 21.61 8.45 4.00
C ASN A 304 21.29 7.12 3.29
N PRO A 305 22.27 6.52 2.60
CA PRO A 305 22.07 5.27 1.86
C PRO A 305 21.63 4.09 2.73
N ASP A 306 22.16 3.97 3.95
CA ASP A 306 21.88 2.83 4.83
C ASP A 306 20.46 2.91 5.39
N ASP A 307 20.05 4.10 5.86
CA ASP A 307 18.68 4.33 6.32
C ASP A 307 17.66 4.15 5.20
N LEU A 308 18.01 4.60 4.00
CA LEU A 308 17.16 4.45 2.83
C LEU A 308 16.97 2.96 2.47
N LYS A 309 18.07 2.20 2.45
CA LYS A 309 18.03 0.75 2.20
C LYS A 309 17.18 0.04 3.25
N ASN A 310 17.36 0.34 4.54
CA ASN A 310 16.55 -0.21 5.62
C ASN A 310 15.04 0.11 5.44
N GLN A 311 14.71 1.32 4.99
CA GLN A 311 13.33 1.70 4.73
C GLN A 311 12.70 0.97 3.54
N ILE A 312 13.47 0.76 2.47
CA ILE A 312 13.02 0.01 1.28
C ILE A 312 12.78 -1.46 1.64
N GLU A 313 13.71 -2.08 2.35
CA GLU A 313 13.60 -3.49 2.76
C GLU A 313 12.43 -3.69 3.74
N GLY A 314 12.31 -2.84 4.75
CA GLY A 314 11.18 -2.89 5.69
C GLY A 314 9.83 -2.64 5.02
N ALA A 315 9.75 -1.72 4.05
CA ALA A 315 8.55 -1.49 3.25
C ALA A 315 8.19 -2.69 2.38
N THR A 316 9.19 -3.34 1.78
CA THR A 316 9.02 -4.54 0.95
C THR A 316 8.44 -5.67 1.78
N ILE A 317 9.04 -5.96 2.94
CA ILE A 317 8.57 -7.01 3.86
C ILE A 317 7.12 -6.72 4.29
N MET A 318 6.82 -5.50 4.72
CA MET A 318 5.45 -5.08 5.08
C MET A 318 4.46 -5.27 3.92
N GLY A 319 4.88 -4.96 2.69
CA GLY A 319 4.06 -5.14 1.49
C GLY A 319 3.75 -6.61 1.18
N LEU A 320 4.71 -7.52 1.38
CA LEU A 320 4.53 -8.95 1.18
C LEU A 320 3.43 -9.54 2.07
N GLY A 321 3.30 -9.03 3.30
CA GLY A 321 2.25 -9.46 4.22
C GLY A 321 0.85 -9.17 3.66
N GLY A 322 0.60 -7.91 3.30
CA GLY A 322 -0.63 -7.48 2.62
C GLY A 322 -0.90 -8.18 1.28
N ALA A 323 0.17 -8.52 0.54
CA ALA A 323 0.07 -9.22 -0.72
C ALA A 323 -0.36 -10.69 -0.55
N LEU A 324 0.19 -11.38 0.45
CA LEU A 324 0.11 -12.84 0.52
C LEU A 324 -0.87 -13.36 1.56
N PHE A 325 -1.07 -12.73 2.73
CA PHE A 325 -1.82 -13.39 3.81
C PHE A 325 -2.51 -12.48 4.83
N GLU A 326 -2.15 -11.20 4.92
CA GLU A 326 -2.76 -10.28 5.88
C GLU A 326 -4.19 -9.93 5.48
N ALA A 327 -5.12 -10.14 6.41
CA ALA A 327 -6.52 -9.73 6.29
C ALA A 327 -7.17 -9.65 7.67
N ILE A 328 -7.95 -8.59 7.91
CA ILE A 328 -8.87 -8.53 9.04
C ILE A 328 -10.08 -9.40 8.74
N ARG A 329 -10.37 -10.32 9.65
CA ARG A 329 -11.56 -11.17 9.62
C ARG A 329 -12.54 -10.63 10.64
N PHE A 330 -13.76 -10.37 10.21
CA PHE A 330 -14.79 -9.80 11.07
C PHE A 330 -16.14 -10.40 10.75
N ASP A 331 -16.97 -10.54 11.78
CA ASP A 331 -18.35 -11.03 11.68
C ASP A 331 -19.16 -10.51 12.88
N GLY A 332 -20.44 -10.16 12.65
CA GLY A 332 -21.34 -9.68 13.71
C GLY A 332 -20.78 -8.51 14.54
N GLY A 333 -20.03 -7.60 13.93
CA GLY A 333 -19.40 -6.46 14.61
C GLY A 333 -18.15 -6.80 15.44
N LYS A 334 -17.61 -8.02 15.34
CA LYS A 334 -16.42 -8.47 16.10
C LYS A 334 -15.25 -8.76 15.16
N ILE A 335 -14.03 -8.42 15.61
CA ILE A 335 -12.79 -8.84 14.95
C ILE A 335 -12.44 -10.26 15.41
N LEU A 336 -12.33 -11.20 14.48
CA LEU A 336 -12.16 -12.64 14.75
C LEU A 336 -10.70 -13.07 14.93
N ASN A 337 -9.76 -12.21 14.50
CA ASN A 337 -8.32 -12.48 14.50
C ASN A 337 -7.49 -11.39 15.18
N ALA A 338 -7.99 -10.79 16.27
CA ALA A 338 -7.36 -9.69 17.01
C ALA A 338 -6.10 -10.07 17.84
N SER A 339 -5.17 -10.87 17.28
CA SER A 339 -3.90 -11.23 17.90
C SER A 339 -2.87 -11.67 16.87
N PHE A 340 -1.57 -11.56 17.15
CA PHE A 340 -0.52 -12.00 16.21
C PHE A 340 -0.47 -13.51 15.96
N ALA A 341 -1.12 -14.31 16.81
CA ALA A 341 -1.29 -15.73 16.56
C ALA A 341 -2.29 -16.01 15.41
N ARG A 342 -3.25 -15.11 15.19
CA ARG A 342 -4.33 -15.26 14.19
C ARG A 342 -4.24 -14.28 13.03
N TYR A 343 -3.79 -13.06 13.27
CA TYR A 343 -3.41 -12.07 12.27
C TYR A 343 -1.91 -12.23 12.02
N ARG A 344 -1.58 -12.87 10.90
CA ARG A 344 -0.21 -13.21 10.56
C ARG A 344 0.44 -12.06 9.79
N VAL A 345 1.42 -11.42 10.40
CA VAL A 345 2.42 -10.59 9.69
C VAL A 345 3.55 -11.48 9.14
N PRO A 346 4.39 -11.00 8.20
CA PRO A 346 5.56 -11.74 7.75
C PRO A 346 6.46 -12.20 8.89
N ARG A 347 7.00 -13.41 8.77
CA ARG A 347 7.96 -14.01 9.70
C ARG A 347 9.33 -14.17 9.03
N PHE A 348 10.36 -14.50 9.80
CA PHE A 348 11.69 -14.78 9.24
C PHE A 348 11.69 -15.86 8.16
N SER A 349 10.84 -16.88 8.30
CA SER A 349 10.67 -17.95 7.30
C SER A 349 10.08 -17.48 5.97
N ASP A 350 9.46 -16.30 5.95
CA ASP A 350 8.85 -15.70 4.76
C ASP A 350 9.79 -14.76 4.02
N LEU A 351 10.97 -14.47 4.58
CA LEU A 351 11.88 -13.48 4.01
C LEU A 351 12.51 -14.02 2.72
N PRO A 352 12.33 -13.31 1.60
CA PRO A 352 13.08 -13.60 0.38
C PRO A 352 14.50 -13.04 0.50
N ILE A 353 15.33 -13.38 -0.48
CA ILE A 353 16.54 -12.60 -0.77
C ILE A 353 16.09 -11.20 -1.20
N LEU A 354 16.51 -10.16 -0.48
CA LEU A 354 16.20 -8.77 -0.79
C LEU A 354 17.44 -8.09 -1.37
N GLU A 355 17.30 -7.47 -2.52
CA GLU A 355 18.34 -6.65 -3.14
C GLU A 355 17.80 -5.26 -3.44
N THR A 356 18.60 -4.24 -3.15
CA THR A 356 18.20 -2.84 -3.31
C THR A 356 19.23 -2.11 -4.16
N VAL A 357 18.75 -1.48 -5.24
CA VAL A 357 19.51 -0.56 -6.10
C VAL A 357 19.05 0.86 -5.79
N LEU A 358 19.96 1.71 -5.34
CA LEU A 358 19.70 3.12 -5.10
C LEU A 358 20.04 3.91 -6.37
N VAL A 359 19.04 4.56 -6.95
CA VAL A 359 19.23 5.49 -8.07
C VAL A 359 19.44 6.88 -7.46
N ASP A 360 20.70 7.22 -7.17
CA ASP A 360 21.08 8.48 -6.51
C ASP A 360 21.17 9.63 -7.49
N ARG A 361 20.23 10.57 -7.40
CA ARG A 361 20.16 11.77 -8.25
C ARG A 361 20.66 13.00 -7.52
N LYS A 362 21.98 13.16 -7.47
CA LYS A 362 22.66 14.27 -6.77
C LYS A 362 22.29 15.66 -7.29
N ASP A 363 21.72 15.75 -8.48
CA ASP A 363 21.25 16.96 -9.14
C ASP A 363 19.77 17.30 -8.85
N GLN A 364 19.05 16.45 -8.09
CA GLN A 364 17.63 16.64 -7.80
C GLN A 364 17.36 16.70 -6.29
N PRO A 365 16.38 17.50 -5.85
CA PRO A 365 16.01 17.55 -4.43
C PRO A 365 15.55 16.18 -3.94
N SER A 366 15.86 15.89 -2.68
CA SER A 366 15.39 14.67 -2.02
C SER A 366 13.87 14.69 -1.87
N ALA A 367 13.24 13.54 -2.08
CA ALA A 367 11.81 13.29 -1.89
C ALA A 367 11.58 12.28 -0.74
N GLY A 368 10.33 12.13 -0.31
CA GLY A 368 9.99 11.21 0.76
C GLY A 368 10.20 9.74 0.37
N ALA A 369 11.08 9.04 1.08
CA ALA A 369 11.38 7.63 0.84
C ALA A 369 10.60 6.65 1.74
N GLY A 370 9.87 7.17 2.74
CA GLY A 370 9.25 6.35 3.78
C GLY A 370 8.07 5.51 3.33
N GLU A 371 7.50 5.72 2.15
CA GLU A 371 6.23 5.08 1.75
C GLU A 371 6.30 4.36 0.42
N SER A 372 6.74 5.03 -0.63
CA SER A 372 6.65 4.55 -2.03
C SER A 372 7.22 3.15 -2.28
N PRO A 373 8.28 2.68 -1.60
CA PRO A 373 8.81 1.35 -1.84
C PRO A 373 7.85 0.18 -1.58
N ILE A 374 6.81 0.34 -0.75
CA ILE A 374 5.85 -0.74 -0.47
C ILE A 374 4.99 -1.13 -1.69
N GLN A 375 4.92 -0.29 -2.72
CA GLN A 375 3.99 -0.45 -3.83
C GLN A 375 4.33 -1.59 -4.80
N GLY A 376 5.63 -1.89 -4.99
CA GLY A 376 6.07 -2.79 -6.05
C GLY A 376 5.92 -4.28 -5.73
N GLY A 377 5.93 -4.64 -4.44
CA GLY A 377 5.95 -6.04 -4.01
C GLY A 377 4.71 -6.84 -4.45
N ALA A 378 3.51 -6.35 -4.12
CA ALA A 378 2.27 -7.06 -4.45
C ALA A 378 2.09 -7.35 -5.96
N PRO A 379 2.21 -6.37 -6.87
CA PRO A 379 2.07 -6.66 -8.29
C PRO A 379 3.22 -7.50 -8.87
N ALA A 380 4.49 -7.26 -8.49
CA ALA A 380 5.59 -8.06 -9.00
C ALA A 380 5.44 -9.55 -8.61
N VAL A 381 5.04 -9.82 -7.35
CA VAL A 381 4.74 -11.18 -6.88
C VAL A 381 3.52 -11.77 -7.59
N GLY A 382 2.44 -10.99 -7.78
CA GLY A 382 1.27 -11.44 -8.52
C GLY A 382 1.56 -11.81 -9.97
N ASN A 383 2.38 -11.01 -10.66
CA ASN A 383 2.84 -11.26 -12.02
C ASN A 383 3.72 -12.51 -12.08
N ALA A 384 4.60 -12.70 -11.09
CA ALA A 384 5.43 -13.90 -10.98
C ALA A 384 4.60 -15.18 -10.77
N ILE A 385 3.54 -15.11 -9.94
CA ILE A 385 2.60 -16.24 -9.75
C ILE A 385 1.87 -16.54 -11.06
N PHE A 386 1.39 -15.51 -11.77
CA PHE A 386 0.73 -15.70 -13.06
C PHE A 386 1.66 -16.37 -14.07
N GLN A 387 2.91 -15.92 -14.17
CA GLN A 387 3.90 -16.51 -15.08
C GLN A 387 4.19 -17.98 -14.76
N ALA A 388 4.23 -18.36 -13.47
CA ALA A 388 4.46 -19.75 -13.03
C ALA A 388 3.23 -20.67 -13.25
N THR A 389 2.02 -20.12 -13.17
CA THR A 389 0.79 -20.92 -13.02
C THR A 389 -0.22 -20.76 -14.15
N GLY A 390 -0.20 -19.65 -14.87
CA GLY A 390 -1.28 -19.22 -15.77
C GLY A 390 -2.52 -18.67 -15.05
N ILE A 391 -2.52 -18.60 -13.71
CA ILE A 391 -3.67 -18.19 -12.91
C ILE A 391 -3.47 -16.75 -12.42
N ARG A 392 -4.33 -15.82 -12.87
CA ARG A 392 -4.27 -14.42 -12.42
C ARG A 392 -5.06 -14.23 -11.14
N LEU A 393 -4.36 -13.89 -10.06
CA LEU A 393 -4.95 -13.57 -8.77
C LEU A 393 -5.28 -12.08 -8.69
N ARG A 394 -6.57 -11.75 -8.57
CA ARG A 394 -7.06 -10.36 -8.54
C ARG A 394 -7.48 -9.88 -7.16
N SER A 395 -7.28 -10.71 -6.14
CA SER A 395 -7.67 -10.42 -4.76
C SER A 395 -6.44 -10.39 -3.85
N LEU A 396 -6.33 -9.36 -3.01
CA LEU A 396 -5.41 -9.33 -1.89
C LEU A 396 -6.14 -9.66 -0.58
N PRO A 397 -5.61 -10.58 0.25
CA PRO A 397 -4.39 -11.35 0.02
C PRO A 397 -4.57 -12.44 -1.05
N MET A 398 -3.51 -12.72 -1.81
CA MET A 398 -3.49 -13.70 -2.90
C MET A 398 -3.60 -15.15 -2.43
N VAL A 399 -2.98 -15.49 -1.29
CA VAL A 399 -2.94 -16.85 -0.74
C VAL A 399 -3.53 -16.88 0.68
N PRO A 400 -3.89 -18.06 1.24
CA PRO A 400 -3.85 -19.41 0.68
C PRO A 400 -5.04 -19.76 -0.23
N ARG A 401 -5.98 -18.84 -0.47
CA ARG A 401 -7.23 -19.15 -1.19
C ARG A 401 -7.15 -18.96 -2.70
N GLY A 402 -6.31 -18.05 -3.21
CA GLY A 402 -6.34 -17.69 -4.62
C GLY A 402 -5.94 -18.80 -5.59
N LEU A 403 -5.15 -19.78 -5.16
CA LEU A 403 -4.72 -20.92 -6.00
C LEU A 403 -5.55 -22.19 -5.78
N LYS A 404 -6.56 -22.17 -4.89
CA LYS A 404 -7.46 -23.30 -4.69
C LYS A 404 -8.62 -23.16 -5.67
N ALA A 405 -8.73 -24.12 -6.60
CA ALA A 405 -9.81 -24.21 -7.58
C ALA A 405 -11.18 -24.42 -6.90
#